data_AF-A0A060VSS7-F1
#
_entry.id   AF-A0A060VSS7-F1
#
_cell.length_a   1.000
_cell.length_b   1.000
_cell.length_c   1.000
_cell.angle_alpha   90.00
_cell.angle_beta   90.00
_cell.angle_gamma   90.00
#
_symmetry.space_group_name_H-M   'P 1'
#
loop_
_entity.id
_entity.type
_entity.pdbx_description
1 polymer ?
#
loop_
_entity_poly.entity_id
_entity_poly.type
_entity_poly.pdbx_seq_one_letter_code
_entity_poly.pdbx_strand_id
1 'polypeptide(L)'
;MKQTFAYRQKMVHDPVKFSEIFTAFPRFQDIAGMIEQDFTLMFGDATSAKFLEKWPTLYEQKVIDQSRGLTQTGNLQYLVQNAESTTEVKNVSGWDSDMSSILVLVHLLPPSPLGRKRPGKISAIHASDHIVKFIKTGTSIQGHLESIMESFQPYPLAVGTQRSAIHK
;
A
#
# COMPACT_ATOMS: atom_id res chain seq x y z
N MET A 1 5.96 -20.56 15.72
CA MET A 1 6.79 -19.57 15.00
C MET A 1 7.35 -18.43 15.88
N LYS A 2 6.72 -18.06 17.01
CA LYS A 2 7.25 -17.01 17.91
C LYS A 2 8.68 -17.25 18.40
N GLN A 3 9.04 -18.50 18.73
CA GLN A 3 10.38 -18.88 19.22
C GLN A 3 11.51 -18.55 18.23
N THR A 4 11.23 -18.56 16.93
CA THR A 4 12.21 -18.28 15.88
C THR A 4 12.23 -16.81 15.44
N PHE A 5 11.49 -15.94 16.12
CA PHE A 5 11.37 -14.51 15.79
C PHE A 5 12.72 -13.78 15.80
N ALA A 6 13.52 -13.94 16.86
CA ALA A 6 14.81 -13.27 16.97
C ALA A 6 15.78 -13.67 15.84
N TYR A 7 15.71 -14.92 15.37
CA TYR A 7 16.50 -15.38 14.23
C TYR A 7 16.01 -14.75 12.91
N ARG A 8 14.69 -14.73 12.68
CA ARG A 8 14.10 -14.07 11.51
C ARG A 8 14.45 -12.59 11.44
N GLN A 9 14.35 -11.87 12.55
CA GLN A 9 14.69 -10.45 12.62
C GLN A 9 16.16 -10.21 12.24
N LYS A 10 17.09 -11.03 12.76
CA LYS A 10 18.50 -10.97 12.35
C LYS A 10 18.69 -11.21 10.85
N MET A 11 17.95 -12.15 10.29
CA MET A 11 18.02 -12.51 8.87
C MET A 11 17.43 -11.43 7.95
N VAL A 12 16.33 -10.77 8.36
CA VAL A 12 15.72 -9.64 7.62
C VAL A 12 16.66 -8.44 7.54
N HIS A 13 17.46 -8.20 8.59
CA HIS A 13 18.45 -7.13 8.63
C HIS A 13 19.82 -7.52 8.05
N ASP A 14 20.00 -8.77 7.63
CA ASP A 14 21.22 -9.25 7.00
C ASP A 14 21.16 -8.96 5.48
N PRO A 15 22.04 -8.11 4.94
CA PRO A 15 21.98 -7.69 3.53
C PRO A 15 22.25 -8.83 2.55
N VAL A 16 22.80 -9.97 3.00
CA VAL A 16 23.05 -11.15 2.18
C VAL A 16 21.88 -12.12 2.28
N LYS A 17 21.30 -12.29 3.47
CA LYS A 17 20.31 -13.34 3.74
C LYS A 17 18.86 -12.88 3.65
N PHE A 18 18.58 -11.58 3.57
CA PHE A 18 17.19 -11.09 3.57
C PHE A 18 16.34 -11.69 2.44
N SER A 19 16.93 -11.96 1.27
CA SER A 19 16.24 -12.54 0.11
C SER A 19 15.85 -14.01 0.32
N GLU A 20 16.52 -14.72 1.22
CA GLU A 20 16.29 -16.13 1.52
C GLU A 20 15.22 -16.34 2.61
N ILE A 21 14.67 -15.27 3.20
CA ILE A 21 13.77 -15.36 4.36
C ILE A 21 12.56 -16.25 4.10
N PHE A 22 11.97 -16.15 2.91
CA PHE A 22 10.81 -16.94 2.52
C PHE A 22 11.18 -18.37 2.11
N THR A 23 12.44 -18.62 1.74
CA THR A 23 12.96 -19.97 1.49
C THR A 23 13.21 -20.70 2.81
N ALA A 24 13.79 -20.01 3.80
CA ALA A 24 14.05 -20.56 5.12
C ALA A 24 12.77 -20.72 5.97
N PHE A 25 11.79 -19.85 5.75
CA PHE A 25 10.50 -19.87 6.44
C PHE A 25 9.33 -19.89 5.45
N PRO A 26 9.13 -21.01 4.73
CA PRO A 26 8.10 -21.11 3.69
C PRO A 26 6.68 -20.93 4.21
N ARG A 27 6.46 -21.12 5.52
CA ARG A 27 5.15 -20.92 6.15
C ARG A 27 4.62 -19.48 6.10
N PHE A 28 5.46 -18.51 5.79
CA PHE A 28 5.02 -17.13 5.50
C PHE A 28 4.30 -17.01 4.16
N GLN A 29 4.48 -17.97 3.25
CA GLN A 29 3.84 -17.94 1.93
C GLN A 29 2.43 -18.56 1.96
N ASP A 30 2.15 -19.48 2.89
CA ASP A 30 0.91 -20.27 2.91
C ASP A 30 0.05 -20.09 4.17
N ILE A 31 0.57 -19.50 5.26
CA ILE A 31 -0.22 -19.15 6.45
C ILE A 31 -0.44 -17.63 6.50
N ALA A 32 -1.70 -17.21 6.37
CA ALA A 32 -2.13 -15.84 6.65
C ALA A 32 -1.91 -15.47 8.13
N GLY A 33 -1.55 -14.22 8.43
CA GLY A 33 -1.32 -13.77 9.81
C GLY A 33 0.14 -13.87 10.29
N MET A 34 1.04 -14.52 9.53
CA MET A 34 2.44 -14.68 9.96
C MET A 34 3.22 -13.36 9.96
N ILE A 35 2.95 -12.50 8.98
CA ILE A 35 3.58 -11.17 8.90
C ILE A 35 3.06 -10.28 10.05
N GLU A 36 1.76 -10.31 10.29
CA GLU A 36 1.06 -9.57 11.33
C GLU A 36 1.53 -10.00 12.73
N GLN A 37 1.77 -11.29 12.93
CA GLN A 37 2.35 -11.81 14.16
C GLN A 37 3.76 -11.27 14.39
N ASP A 38 4.62 -11.25 13.37
CA ASP A 38 5.98 -10.70 13.50
C ASP A 38 5.94 -9.17 13.69
N PHE A 39 5.03 -8.46 13.04
CA PHE A 39 4.79 -7.03 13.26
C PHE A 39 4.37 -6.74 14.72
N THR A 40 3.48 -7.57 15.25
CA THR A 40 3.05 -7.50 16.65
C THR A 40 4.19 -7.79 17.62
N LEU A 41 5.06 -8.75 17.32
CA LEU A 41 6.26 -9.02 18.13
C LEU A 41 7.28 -7.86 18.08
N MET A 42 7.37 -7.13 16.97
CA MET A 42 8.25 -5.97 16.84
C MET A 42 7.76 -4.74 17.62
N PHE A 43 6.46 -4.44 17.55
CA PHE A 43 5.90 -3.17 18.02
C PHE A 43 4.97 -3.28 19.24
N GLY A 44 4.60 -4.50 19.62
CA GLY A 44 3.60 -4.80 20.65
C GLY A 44 2.15 -4.65 20.16
N ASP A 45 1.22 -5.36 20.80
CA ASP A 45 -0.20 -5.42 20.42
C ASP A 45 -0.84 -4.03 20.28
N ALA A 46 -0.58 -3.16 21.27
CA ALA A 46 -1.14 -1.83 21.32
C ALA A 46 -0.67 -0.92 20.18
N THR A 47 0.50 -1.18 19.59
CA THR A 47 1.03 -0.39 18.47
C THR A 47 0.68 -1.03 17.14
N SER A 48 0.76 -2.36 17.03
CA SER A 48 0.52 -3.09 15.79
C SER A 48 -0.92 -2.95 15.31
N ALA A 49 -1.90 -2.98 16.22
CA ALA A 49 -3.31 -2.83 15.87
C ALA A 49 -3.73 -1.36 15.68
N LYS A 50 -3.00 -0.41 16.27
CA LYS A 50 -3.42 1.00 16.39
C LYS A 50 -3.76 1.66 15.06
N PHE A 51 -2.97 1.40 14.03
CA PHE A 51 -3.23 1.99 12.71
C PHE A 51 -4.52 1.44 12.13
N LEU A 52 -4.69 0.11 12.11
CA LEU A 52 -5.88 -0.55 11.56
C LEU A 52 -7.15 -0.20 12.34
N GLU A 53 -7.08 -0.14 13.67
CA GLU A 53 -8.21 0.24 14.53
C GLU A 53 -8.65 1.69 14.33
N LYS A 54 -7.66 2.60 14.17
CA LYS A 54 -7.93 4.04 14.04
C LYS A 54 -8.09 4.50 12.61
N TRP A 55 -7.72 3.69 11.61
CA TRP A 55 -7.83 4.05 10.20
C TRP A 55 -9.26 4.44 9.81
N PRO A 56 -10.27 3.55 9.91
CA PRO A 56 -11.62 3.85 9.44
C PRO A 56 -12.34 4.90 10.30
N THR A 57 -11.91 5.11 11.55
CA THR A 57 -12.62 5.98 12.51
C THR A 57 -11.99 7.35 12.71
N LEU A 58 -10.69 7.50 12.45
CA LEU A 58 -9.94 8.71 12.79
C LEU A 58 -9.02 9.16 11.65
N TYR A 59 -8.18 8.27 11.12
CA TYR A 59 -7.13 8.69 10.19
C TYR A 59 -7.68 8.95 8.80
N GLU A 60 -8.59 8.12 8.29
CA GLU A 60 -9.19 8.29 6.97
C GLU A 60 -9.87 9.67 6.84
N GLN A 61 -10.74 10.03 7.78
CA GLN A 61 -11.40 11.34 7.78
C GLN A 61 -10.39 12.49 7.85
N LYS A 62 -9.34 12.36 8.67
CA LYS A 62 -8.28 13.38 8.77
C LYS A 62 -7.52 13.57 7.46
N VAL A 63 -7.23 12.48 6.76
CA VAL A 63 -6.55 12.51 5.44
C VAL A 63 -7.41 13.26 4.44
N ILE A 64 -8.70 12.93 4.38
CA ILE A 64 -9.67 13.61 3.52
C ILE A 64 -9.73 15.10 3.87
N ASP A 65 -9.90 15.45 5.15
CA ASP A 65 -9.99 16.85 5.59
C ASP A 65 -8.74 17.67 5.26
N GLN A 66 -7.55 17.09 5.49
CA GLN A 66 -6.29 17.76 5.16
C GLN A 66 -6.13 17.97 3.65
N SER A 67 -6.59 17.01 2.83
CA SER A 67 -6.47 17.09 1.38
C SER A 67 -7.30 18.23 0.77
N ARG A 68 -8.40 18.63 1.42
CA ARG A 68 -9.23 19.77 1.00
C ARG A 68 -8.49 21.11 1.05
N GLY A 69 -7.46 21.21 1.90
CA GLY A 69 -6.58 22.39 1.97
C GLY A 69 -5.54 22.48 0.85
N LEU A 70 -5.36 21.42 0.05
CA LEU A 70 -4.44 21.41 -1.09
C LEU A 70 -5.07 22.05 -2.33
N THR A 71 -4.23 22.38 -3.30
CA THR A 71 -4.71 22.73 -4.66
C THR A 71 -5.45 21.55 -5.26
N GLN A 72 -6.73 21.76 -5.53
CA GLN A 72 -7.63 20.72 -6.03
C GLN A 72 -7.35 20.44 -7.52
N THR A 73 -6.49 19.45 -7.78
CA THR A 73 -6.28 18.90 -9.13
C THR A 73 -7.39 17.89 -9.46
N GLY A 74 -7.68 17.66 -10.75
CA GLY A 74 -8.73 16.70 -11.14
C GLY A 74 -8.51 15.28 -10.60
N ASN A 75 -7.25 14.84 -10.49
CA ASN A 75 -6.94 13.54 -9.86
C ASN A 75 -7.21 13.54 -8.35
N LEU A 76 -6.81 14.61 -7.64
CA LEU A 76 -7.05 14.70 -6.20
C LEU A 76 -8.56 14.76 -5.89
N GLN A 77 -9.31 15.58 -6.64
CA GLN A 77 -10.77 15.66 -6.52
C GLN A 77 -11.41 14.28 -6.72
N TYR A 78 -10.96 13.53 -7.73
CA TYR A 78 -11.46 12.19 -8.02
C TYR A 78 -11.17 11.20 -6.88
N LEU A 79 -9.96 11.21 -6.32
CA LEU A 79 -9.60 10.35 -5.19
C LEU A 79 -10.40 10.70 -3.93
N VAL A 80 -10.55 11.99 -3.62
CA VAL A 80 -11.34 12.45 -2.47
C VAL A 80 -12.79 12.06 -2.62
N GLN A 81 -13.38 12.25 -3.80
CA GLN A 81 -14.76 11.83 -4.06
C GLN A 81 -14.95 10.32 -3.89
N ASN A 82 -14.03 9.51 -4.41
CA ASN A 82 -14.10 8.05 -4.26
C ASN A 82 -13.90 7.60 -2.80
N ALA A 83 -13.04 8.28 -2.04
CA ALA A 83 -12.81 8.03 -0.62
C ALA A 83 -14.02 8.41 0.27
N GLU A 84 -14.83 9.36 -0.17
CA GLU A 84 -16.07 9.75 0.54
C GLU A 84 -17.29 8.93 0.10
N SER A 85 -17.18 8.20 -1.02
CA SER A 85 -18.29 7.47 -1.61
C SER A 85 -18.68 6.27 -0.73
N THR A 86 -19.74 6.45 0.06
CA THR A 86 -20.32 5.38 0.90
C THR A 86 -21.23 4.44 0.09
N THR A 87 -21.55 4.78 -1.15
CA THR A 87 -22.46 4.03 -2.01
C THR A 87 -21.68 3.15 -2.99
N GLU A 88 -22.16 1.91 -3.19
CA GLU A 88 -21.65 0.97 -4.20
C GLU A 88 -21.91 1.43 -5.65
N VAL A 89 -22.05 2.74 -5.92
CA VAL A 89 -21.97 3.26 -7.28
C VAL A 89 -20.52 3.16 -7.69
N LYS A 90 -20.13 1.94 -8.07
CA LYS A 90 -18.79 1.61 -8.52
C LYS A 90 -18.49 2.47 -9.73
N ASN A 91 -17.75 3.56 -9.51
CA ASN A 91 -17.00 4.20 -10.58
C ASN A 91 -16.12 3.10 -11.19
N VAL A 92 -16.49 2.62 -12.37
CA VAL A 92 -15.87 1.45 -13.02
C VAL A 92 -14.36 1.70 -13.24
N SER A 93 -13.97 2.97 -13.37
CA SER A 93 -12.59 3.40 -13.62
C SER A 93 -11.75 3.67 -12.35
N GLY A 94 -12.36 3.72 -11.16
CA GLY A 94 -11.72 4.24 -9.94
C GLY A 94 -11.24 3.19 -8.97
N TRP A 95 -10.35 3.59 -8.06
CA TRP A 95 -10.05 2.82 -6.85
C TRP A 95 -11.26 2.81 -5.92
N ASP A 96 -11.38 1.77 -5.08
CA ASP A 96 -12.38 1.74 -4.00
C ASP A 96 -12.09 2.82 -2.94
N SER A 97 -12.99 2.97 -1.97
CA SER A 97 -12.91 3.99 -0.92
C SER A 97 -11.60 3.89 -0.13
N ASP A 98 -11.27 2.68 0.32
CA ASP A 98 -10.10 2.40 1.17
C ASP A 98 -8.79 2.73 0.44
N MET A 99 -8.64 2.27 -0.82
CA MET A 99 -7.46 2.59 -1.62
C MET A 99 -7.42 4.06 -2.02
N SER A 100 -8.56 4.66 -2.31
CA SER A 100 -8.63 6.08 -2.64
C SER A 100 -8.14 6.94 -1.47
N SER A 101 -8.58 6.64 -0.24
CA SER A 101 -8.14 7.37 0.94
C SER A 101 -6.64 7.17 1.24
N ILE A 102 -6.10 5.97 1.01
CA ILE A 102 -4.65 5.73 1.07
C ILE A 102 -3.90 6.55 0.00
N LEU A 103 -4.39 6.59 -1.24
CA LEU A 103 -3.72 7.32 -2.31
C LEU A 103 -3.78 8.85 -2.15
N VAL A 104 -4.75 9.38 -1.40
CA VAL A 104 -4.76 10.79 -0.99
C VAL A 104 -3.54 11.14 -0.13
N LEU A 105 -3.01 10.21 0.68
CA LEU A 105 -1.79 10.45 1.47
C LEU A 105 -0.60 10.86 0.60
N VAL A 106 -0.50 10.34 -0.62
CA VAL A 106 0.58 10.67 -1.57
C VAL A 106 0.60 12.17 -1.88
N HIS A 107 -0.57 12.80 -1.95
CA HIS A 107 -0.71 14.24 -2.19
C HIS A 107 -0.38 15.08 -0.95
N LEU A 108 -0.45 14.49 0.24
CA LEU A 108 -0.11 15.14 1.52
C LEU A 108 1.37 15.03 1.88
N LEU A 109 2.14 14.20 1.17
CA LEU A 109 3.57 14.07 1.41
C LEU A 109 4.26 15.41 1.08
N PRO A 110 5.11 15.93 2.00
CA PRO A 110 5.84 17.14 1.72
C PRO A 110 6.78 16.92 0.53
N PRO A 111 6.98 17.92 -0.34
CA PRO A 111 7.97 17.82 -1.40
C PRO A 111 9.35 17.54 -0.78
N SER A 112 10.12 16.65 -1.41
CA SER A 112 11.46 16.28 -0.93
C SER A 112 12.28 17.51 -0.51
N PRO A 113 13.02 17.45 0.63
CA PRO A 113 13.79 18.57 1.18
C PRO A 113 14.89 19.09 0.24
N LEU A 114 15.17 18.39 -0.86
CA LEU A 114 16.17 18.76 -1.87
C LEU A 114 15.73 19.88 -2.84
N GLY A 115 14.58 20.52 -2.59
CA GLY A 115 14.21 21.80 -3.22
C GLY A 115 13.53 21.71 -4.60
N ARG A 116 13.03 22.85 -5.07
CA ARG A 116 12.14 22.96 -6.25
C ARG A 116 12.82 22.74 -7.62
N LYS A 117 14.15 22.64 -7.70
CA LYS A 117 14.91 22.85 -8.95
C LYS A 117 15.66 21.64 -9.54
N ARG A 118 15.35 20.39 -9.15
CA ARG A 118 15.87 19.22 -9.89
C ARG A 118 14.86 18.67 -10.90
N PRO A 119 15.30 18.32 -12.12
CA PRO A 119 14.54 17.46 -13.02
C PRO A 119 14.38 16.09 -12.34
N GLY A 120 13.16 15.53 -12.33
CA GLY A 120 12.86 14.26 -11.66
C GLY A 120 11.82 14.34 -10.53
N LYS A 121 11.10 15.45 -10.38
CA LYS A 121 9.91 15.49 -9.52
C LYS A 121 8.80 14.66 -10.16
N ILE A 122 8.60 13.46 -9.64
CA ILE A 122 7.44 12.65 -9.96
C ILE A 122 6.17 13.36 -9.46
N SER A 123 5.11 13.39 -10.27
CA SER A 123 3.81 13.90 -9.83
C SER A 123 3.19 12.94 -8.83
N ALA A 124 2.28 13.41 -7.98
CA ALA A 124 1.54 12.53 -7.07
C ALA A 124 0.78 11.43 -7.84
N ILE A 125 0.26 11.75 -9.02
CA ILE A 125 -0.41 10.79 -9.91
C ILE A 125 0.54 9.66 -10.32
N HIS A 126 1.71 10.02 -10.86
CA HIS A 126 2.70 9.02 -11.25
C HIS A 126 3.22 8.24 -10.03
N ALA A 127 3.41 8.91 -8.88
CA ALA A 127 3.82 8.23 -7.65
C ALA A 127 2.79 7.18 -7.22
N SER A 128 1.50 7.49 -7.28
CA SER A 128 0.42 6.53 -7.02
C SER A 128 0.52 5.30 -7.93
N ASP A 129 0.84 5.48 -9.21
CA ASP A 129 1.02 4.36 -10.15
C ASP A 129 2.25 3.49 -9.82
N HIS A 130 3.26 4.02 -9.11
CA HIS A 130 4.38 3.21 -8.62
C HIS A 130 4.11 2.53 -7.27
N ILE A 131 3.17 3.04 -6.48
CA ILE A 131 2.84 2.51 -5.16
C ILE A 131 2.00 1.24 -5.25
N VAL A 132 0.97 1.23 -6.09
CA VAL A 132 0.06 0.07 -6.17
C VAL A 132 -0.23 -0.27 -7.62
N LYS A 133 -0.14 -1.55 -7.95
CA LYS A 133 -0.55 -2.09 -9.24
C LYS A 133 -1.86 -2.85 -9.07
N PHE A 134 -2.70 -2.82 -10.09
CA PHE A 134 -3.94 -3.58 -10.13
C PHE A 134 -3.82 -4.70 -11.16
N ILE A 135 -4.24 -5.91 -10.79
CA ILE A 135 -4.48 -7.01 -11.73
C ILE A 135 -5.91 -7.52 -11.59
N LYS A 136 -6.48 -7.92 -12.72
CA LYS A 136 -7.82 -8.49 -12.73
C LYS A 136 -7.79 -9.91 -12.19
N THR A 137 -8.81 -10.30 -11.45
CA THR A 137 -9.01 -11.69 -11.04
C THR A 137 -8.97 -12.62 -12.26
N GLY A 138 -8.19 -13.69 -12.16
CA GLY A 138 -7.95 -14.63 -13.26
C GLY A 138 -6.71 -14.30 -14.11
N THR A 139 -6.05 -13.17 -13.90
CA THR A 139 -4.74 -12.88 -14.50
C THR A 139 -3.65 -13.71 -13.81
N SER A 140 -2.77 -14.34 -14.60
CA SER A 140 -1.62 -15.09 -14.09
C SER A 140 -0.63 -14.14 -13.40
N ILE A 141 -0.30 -14.42 -12.14
CA ILE A 141 0.74 -13.68 -11.39
C ILE A 141 2.08 -13.80 -12.11
N GLN A 142 2.43 -14.99 -12.59
CA GLN A 142 3.68 -15.22 -13.33
C GLN A 142 3.73 -14.37 -14.61
N GLY A 143 2.62 -14.31 -15.36
CA GLY A 143 2.53 -13.46 -16.55
C GLY A 143 2.63 -11.97 -16.24
N HIS A 144 2.05 -11.53 -15.11
CA HIS A 144 2.26 -10.16 -14.61
C HIS A 144 3.73 -9.92 -14.30
N LEU A 145 4.40 -10.82 -13.57
CA LEU A 145 5.81 -10.70 -13.21
C LEU A 145 6.72 -10.63 -14.44
N GLU A 146 6.46 -11.44 -15.47
CA GLU A 146 7.21 -11.43 -16.73
C GLU A 146 6.99 -10.15 -17.54
N SER A 147 5.83 -9.51 -17.41
CA SER A 147 5.54 -8.23 -18.07
C SER A 147 6.24 -7.02 -17.44
N ILE A 148 6.75 -7.16 -16.21
CA ILE A 148 7.46 -6.09 -15.51
C ILE A 148 8.87 -5.99 -16.12
N MET A 149 9.05 -5.02 -17.01
CA MET A 149 10.33 -4.81 -17.67
C MET A 149 11.37 -4.08 -16.78
N GLU A 150 10.94 -3.29 -15.77
CA GLU A 150 11.82 -2.28 -15.15
C GLU A 150 11.64 -1.99 -13.63
N SER A 151 10.75 -2.66 -12.90
CA SER A 151 10.58 -2.30 -11.47
C SER A 151 11.56 -3.02 -10.55
N PHE A 152 12.52 -2.28 -9.99
CA PHE A 152 13.43 -2.80 -8.95
C PHE A 152 12.86 -2.70 -7.53
N GLN A 153 11.73 -2.00 -7.34
CA GLN A 153 11.14 -1.82 -6.01
C GLN A 153 9.89 -2.70 -5.82
N PRO A 154 9.73 -3.33 -4.65
CA PRO A 154 8.52 -4.06 -4.31
C PRO A 154 7.34 -3.09 -4.22
N TYR A 155 6.17 -3.54 -4.67
CA TYR A 155 4.92 -2.79 -4.59
C TYR A 155 3.75 -3.71 -4.22
N PRO A 156 2.74 -3.20 -3.48
CA PRO A 156 1.45 -3.82 -3.35
C PRO A 156 0.77 -4.14 -4.68
N LEU A 157 0.30 -5.38 -4.83
CA LEU A 157 -0.48 -5.83 -5.97
C LEU A 157 -1.94 -6.03 -5.54
N ALA A 158 -2.81 -5.10 -5.94
CA ALA A 158 -4.24 -5.18 -5.73
C ALA A 158 -4.89 -6.14 -6.73
N VAL A 159 -5.65 -7.12 -6.24
CA VAL A 159 -6.35 -8.11 -7.05
C VAL A 159 -7.85 -7.93 -6.91
N GLY A 160 -8.57 -7.86 -8.02
CA GLY A 160 -10.02 -7.74 -7.98
C GLY A 160 -10.66 -7.84 -9.36
N THR A 161 -12.00 -7.78 -9.42
CA THR A 161 -12.72 -7.77 -10.70
C THR A 161 -12.52 -6.45 -11.46
N GLN A 162 -12.37 -5.35 -10.72
CA GLN A 162 -12.05 -4.00 -11.15
C GLN A 162 -11.42 -3.22 -9.98
N ARG A 163 -10.80 -2.06 -10.24
CA ARG A 163 -10.12 -1.24 -9.21
C ARG A 163 -11.05 -0.79 -8.06
N SER A 164 -12.34 -0.65 -8.32
CA SER A 164 -13.36 -0.29 -7.33
C SER A 164 -13.97 -1.50 -6.61
N ALA A 165 -13.45 -2.70 -6.87
CA ALA A 165 -13.88 -3.94 -6.24
C ALA A 165 -12.67 -4.87 -6.05
N ILE A 166 -11.74 -4.44 -5.19
CA ILE A 166 -10.60 -5.23 -4.74
C ILE A 166 -11.10 -6.31 -3.79
N HIS A 167 -10.53 -7.51 -3.89
CA HIS A 167 -10.83 -8.58 -2.94
C HIS A 167 -10.20 -8.25 -1.58
N LYS A 168 -11.00 -8.33 -0.52
CA LYS A 168 -10.55 -8.20 0.87
C LYS A 168 -10.13 -9.54 1.44
#